data_AF-A0A7D7ZE13-F1
#
_entry.id   AF-A0A7D7ZE13-F1
#
_cell.length_a   1.000
_cell.length_b   1.000
_cell.length_c   1.000
_cell.angle_alpha   90.00
_cell.angle_beta   90.00
_cell.angle_gamma   90.00
#
_symmetry.space_group_name_H-M   'P 1'
#
loop_
_entity.id
_entity.type
_entity.pdbx_description
1 polymer ?
#
loop_
_entity_poly.entity_id
_entity_poly.type
_entity_poly.pdbx_seq_one_letter_code
_entity_poly.pdbx_strand_id
1 'polypeptide(L)'
;MSHAALPVIRTPRLTLRPLEMTDADALVEGVGNYDVSRWLSVVPYPYSREDAVWFLEKTISEGTLVWGICDSIGLQGVIGLEDEIGYWLARPAWRKGYGFEAAKAVVDHWFSVSDRTVLTSGYFKGNERSAGVLSALGFEIVGESLRDARSLNQEVLSAEMRLTRDRWQSRKDLTLFTPRLVLRPWKEGDAEGFWSLTTPSVNRGTASIPNGWSLNDAKDYLNQRSWQGYPGFMIGIECQSRLIGAVGIGGALLSAMYMLGEEYWGQGFATEAMSAFLPEIFDRFPINRLAADHFDDNPASGRVLQKLGFQQTGHGIGKSKARLEPSPVITYAITRDTLRIWS
;
A
#
# COMPACT_ATOMS: atom_id res chain seq x y z
N MET A 1 -17.08 3.78 33.06
CA MET A 1 -17.37 4.06 31.64
C MET A 1 -17.55 2.73 30.94
N SER A 2 -18.65 2.52 30.22
CA SER A 2 -18.84 1.31 29.40
C SER A 2 -17.73 1.27 28.36
N HIS A 3 -16.86 0.26 28.43
CA HIS A 3 -15.84 0.04 27.41
C HIS A 3 -16.58 -0.38 26.14
N ALA A 4 -16.63 0.50 25.14
CA ALA A 4 -17.16 0.12 23.84
C ALA A 4 -16.35 -1.07 23.32
N ALA A 5 -17.02 -2.10 22.83
CA ALA A 5 -16.35 -3.29 22.31
C ALA A 5 -15.39 -2.89 21.19
N LEU A 6 -14.17 -3.43 21.23
CA LEU A 6 -13.14 -3.19 20.22
C LEU A 6 -13.68 -3.59 18.82
N PRO A 7 -13.71 -2.68 17.84
CA PRO A 7 -14.35 -2.95 16.56
C PRO A 7 -13.51 -3.89 15.70
N VAL A 8 -14.17 -4.73 14.89
CA VAL A 8 -13.51 -5.52 13.85
C VAL A 8 -13.30 -4.65 12.62
N ILE A 9 -12.05 -4.50 12.17
CA ILE A 9 -11.69 -3.71 10.99
C ILE A 9 -11.33 -4.67 9.85
N ARG A 10 -12.02 -4.53 8.70
CA ARG A 10 -11.72 -5.34 7.50
C ARG A 10 -10.96 -4.49 6.49
N THR A 11 -9.92 -5.10 5.94
CA THR A 11 -9.09 -4.55 4.86
C THR A 11 -9.12 -5.52 3.67
N PRO A 12 -8.54 -5.18 2.50
CA PRO A 12 -8.57 -6.07 1.35
C PRO A 12 -8.05 -7.49 1.61
N ARG A 13 -7.05 -7.66 2.49
CA ARG A 13 -6.42 -8.96 2.76
C ARG A 13 -6.44 -9.38 4.23
N LEU A 14 -6.73 -8.46 5.14
CA LEU A 14 -6.65 -8.72 6.59
C LEU A 14 -7.97 -8.43 7.29
N THR A 15 -8.22 -9.21 8.34
CA THR A 15 -9.21 -8.91 9.39
C THR A 15 -8.47 -8.56 10.66
N LEU A 16 -8.66 -7.34 11.16
CA LEU A 16 -8.18 -6.92 12.48
C LEU A 16 -9.31 -7.17 13.48
N ARG A 17 -9.08 -8.07 14.43
CA ARG A 17 -10.11 -8.47 15.41
C ARG A 17 -9.56 -8.46 16.84
N PRO A 18 -10.43 -8.41 17.86
CA PRO A 18 -10.01 -8.69 19.24
C PRO A 18 -9.25 -10.02 19.33
N LEU A 19 -8.24 -10.07 20.20
CA LEU A 19 -7.52 -11.31 20.48
C LEU A 19 -8.39 -12.27 21.30
N GLU A 20 -8.17 -13.56 21.10
CA GLU A 20 -8.89 -14.65 21.76
C GLU A 20 -7.90 -15.57 22.49
N MET A 21 -8.34 -16.29 23.51
CA MET A 21 -7.47 -17.22 24.26
C MET A 21 -6.85 -18.31 23.37
N THR A 22 -7.51 -18.65 22.27
CA THR A 22 -7.05 -19.60 21.25
C THR A 22 -5.85 -19.10 20.45
N ASP A 23 -5.54 -17.80 20.50
CA ASP A 23 -4.39 -17.19 19.82
C ASP A 23 -3.05 -17.48 20.51
N ALA A 24 -3.05 -18.03 21.73
CA ALA A 24 -1.85 -18.21 22.55
C ALA A 24 -0.71 -18.95 21.82
N ASP A 25 -1.03 -20.02 21.09
CA ASP A 25 -0.04 -20.80 20.33
C ASP A 25 0.58 -19.99 19.19
N ALA A 26 -0.23 -19.23 18.45
CA ALA A 26 0.24 -18.36 17.38
C ALA A 26 1.07 -17.18 17.91
N LEU A 27 0.76 -16.66 19.10
CA LEU A 27 1.59 -15.65 19.78
C LEU A 27 2.96 -16.23 20.12
N VAL A 28 3.02 -17.41 20.75
CA VAL A 28 4.28 -18.08 21.11
C VAL A 28 5.13 -18.34 19.87
N GLU A 29 4.55 -18.91 18.81
CA GLU A 29 5.28 -19.20 17.57
C GLU A 29 5.74 -17.91 16.88
N GLY A 30 4.85 -16.92 16.78
CA GLY A 30 5.08 -15.69 16.04
C GLY A 30 6.08 -14.77 16.74
N VAL A 31 5.77 -14.32 17.95
CA VAL A 31 6.59 -13.34 18.68
C VAL A 31 7.75 -14.00 19.43
N GLY A 32 7.66 -15.29 19.76
CA GLY A 32 8.76 -16.06 20.33
C GLY A 32 9.93 -16.28 19.37
N ASN A 33 9.77 -15.95 18.09
CA ASN A 33 10.88 -15.88 17.15
C ASN A 33 11.79 -14.69 17.47
N TYR A 34 13.08 -14.94 17.72
CA TYR A 34 14.05 -13.90 18.04
C TYR A 34 14.20 -12.82 16.95
N ASP A 35 14.05 -13.17 15.67
CA ASP A 35 14.07 -12.20 14.57
C ASP A 35 12.93 -11.17 14.69
N VAL A 36 11.87 -11.50 15.44
CA VAL A 36 10.71 -10.64 15.74
C VAL A 36 10.90 -9.92 17.08
N SER A 37 11.06 -10.66 18.19
CA SER A 37 11.07 -10.07 19.54
C SER A 37 12.22 -9.11 19.82
N ARG A 38 13.36 -9.24 19.12
CA ARG A 38 14.49 -8.31 19.23
C ARG A 38 14.15 -6.85 18.86
N TRP A 39 13.03 -6.63 18.18
CA TRP A 39 12.57 -5.31 17.76
C TRP A 39 11.47 -4.74 18.65
N LEU A 40 11.14 -5.40 19.75
CA LEU A 40 10.03 -5.05 20.64
C LEU A 40 10.57 -4.71 22.04
N SER A 41 9.99 -3.68 22.64
CA SER A 41 10.45 -3.18 23.95
C SER A 41 10.06 -4.12 25.10
N VAL A 42 8.80 -4.55 25.12
CA VAL A 42 8.19 -5.24 26.27
C VAL A 42 8.24 -6.76 26.20
N VAL A 43 8.58 -7.33 25.04
CA VAL A 43 8.51 -8.78 24.79
C VAL A 43 9.80 -9.47 25.25
N PRO A 44 9.74 -10.43 26.19
CA PRO A 44 10.91 -11.19 26.60
C PRO A 44 11.39 -12.17 25.52
N TYR A 45 12.62 -12.65 25.67
CA TYR A 45 13.12 -13.79 24.92
C TYR A 45 13.86 -14.77 25.85
N PRO A 46 13.50 -16.07 25.88
CA PRO A 46 12.40 -16.70 25.13
C PRO A 46 11.01 -16.21 25.57
N TYR A 47 10.03 -16.25 24.66
CA TYR A 47 8.63 -15.94 24.94
C TYR A 47 7.86 -17.22 25.21
N SER A 48 7.26 -17.35 26.39
CA SER A 48 6.61 -18.57 26.85
C SER A 48 5.09 -18.56 26.61
N ARG A 49 4.45 -19.72 26.78
CA ARG A 49 2.98 -19.82 26.78
C ARG A 49 2.37 -19.02 27.95
N GLU A 50 3.05 -18.97 29.09
CA GLU A 50 2.60 -18.18 30.25
C GLU A 50 2.59 -16.69 29.92
N ASP A 51 3.61 -16.19 29.23
CA ASP A 51 3.64 -14.79 28.74
C ASP A 51 2.48 -14.51 27.78
N ALA A 52 2.18 -15.46 26.86
CA ALA A 52 1.07 -15.35 25.92
C ALA A 52 -0.29 -15.30 26.62
N VAL A 53 -0.53 -16.22 27.55
CA VAL A 53 -1.79 -16.29 28.33
C VAL A 53 -1.97 -15.02 29.16
N TRP A 54 -0.92 -14.58 29.86
CA TRP A 54 -0.97 -13.35 30.65
C TRP A 54 -1.30 -12.12 29.78
N PHE A 55 -0.66 -12.00 28.62
CA PHE A 55 -0.92 -10.90 27.68
C PHE A 55 -2.37 -10.91 27.15
N LEU A 56 -2.92 -12.09 26.84
CA LEU A 56 -4.29 -12.26 26.38
C LEU A 56 -5.30 -11.92 27.47
N GLU A 57 -5.11 -12.45 28.68
CA GLU A 57 -5.97 -12.16 29.84
C GLU A 57 -6.01 -10.66 30.14
N LYS A 58 -4.84 -10.00 30.14
CA LYS A 58 -4.74 -8.55 30.31
C LYS A 58 -5.50 -7.80 29.21
N THR A 59 -5.23 -8.12 27.95
CA THR A 59 -5.83 -7.45 26.78
C THR A 59 -7.36 -7.57 26.78
N ILE A 60 -7.88 -8.76 27.07
CA ILE A 60 -9.32 -9.07 27.08
C ILE A 60 -10.03 -8.40 28.26
N SER A 61 -9.41 -8.40 29.44
CA SER A 61 -10.03 -7.85 30.66
C SER A 61 -10.01 -6.33 30.71
N GLU A 62 -8.93 -5.70 30.28
CA GLU A 62 -8.76 -4.24 30.32
C GLU A 62 -9.40 -3.54 29.11
N GLY A 63 -9.84 -4.29 28.09
CA GLY A 63 -10.47 -3.72 26.89
C GLY A 63 -9.54 -2.80 26.10
N THR A 64 -8.25 -3.14 26.07
CA THR A 64 -7.22 -2.35 25.37
C THR A 64 -7.48 -2.32 23.86
N LEU A 65 -7.00 -1.25 23.21
CA LEU A 65 -7.07 -1.09 21.76
C LEU A 65 -6.01 -1.95 21.06
N VAL A 66 -6.17 -3.27 21.15
CA VAL A 66 -5.22 -4.27 20.62
C VAL A 66 -5.95 -5.27 19.73
N TRP A 67 -5.54 -5.31 18.47
CA TRP A 67 -6.08 -6.22 17.47
C TRP A 67 -5.07 -7.31 17.11
N GLY A 68 -5.56 -8.54 16.96
CA GLY A 68 -4.90 -9.55 16.17
C GLY A 68 -4.99 -9.21 14.68
N ILE A 69 -3.87 -9.29 13.97
CA ILE A 69 -3.78 -9.12 12.52
C ILE A 69 -3.97 -10.49 11.87
N CYS A 70 -5.14 -10.76 11.31
CA CYS A 70 -5.46 -12.08 10.75
C CYS A 70 -5.55 -12.03 9.22
N ASP A 71 -4.93 -13.01 8.55
CA ASP A 71 -5.18 -13.29 7.13
C ASP A 71 -6.08 -14.54 6.98
N SER A 72 -6.16 -15.12 5.77
CA SER A 72 -6.98 -16.32 5.53
C SER A 72 -6.50 -17.59 6.25
N ILE A 73 -5.27 -17.60 6.79
CA ILE A 73 -4.65 -18.76 7.45
C ILE A 73 -4.79 -18.65 8.96
N GLY A 74 -4.85 -17.43 9.51
CA GLY A 74 -5.00 -17.19 10.95
C GLY A 74 -4.26 -15.94 11.41
N LEU A 75 -3.88 -15.91 12.69
CA LEU A 75 -3.17 -14.81 13.30
C LEU A 75 -1.74 -14.69 12.74
N GLN A 76 -1.42 -13.50 12.23
CA GLN A 76 -0.13 -13.18 11.61
C GLN A 76 0.67 -12.14 12.41
N GLY A 77 0.11 -11.59 13.48
CA GLY A 77 0.74 -10.56 14.29
C GLY A 77 -0.26 -9.81 15.15
N VAL A 78 0.20 -8.78 15.84
CA VAL A 78 -0.62 -7.95 16.73
C VAL A 78 -0.33 -6.49 16.45
N ILE A 79 -1.35 -5.66 16.53
CA ILE A 79 -1.24 -4.20 16.49
C ILE A 79 -2.02 -3.59 17.65
N GLY A 80 -1.36 -2.72 18.41
CA GLY A 80 -1.91 -2.03 19.56
C GLY A 80 -1.86 -0.51 19.38
N LEU A 81 -2.79 0.18 20.03
CA LEU A 81 -2.93 1.62 19.93
C LEU A 81 -3.47 2.22 21.24
N GLU A 82 -2.59 2.53 22.19
CA GLU A 82 -2.97 3.35 23.35
C GLU A 82 -2.60 4.81 23.08
N ASP A 83 -1.51 5.29 23.68
CA ASP A 83 -0.92 6.59 23.35
C ASP A 83 0.11 6.48 22.20
N GLU A 84 0.64 5.28 21.97
CA GLU A 84 1.60 4.97 20.91
C GLU A 84 1.09 3.79 20.06
N ILE A 85 1.22 3.88 18.73
CA ILE A 85 0.97 2.74 17.84
C ILE A 85 2.19 1.80 17.87
N GLY A 86 1.94 0.53 18.18
CA GLY A 86 2.94 -0.53 18.20
C GLY A 86 2.43 -1.78 17.51
N TYR A 87 3.30 -2.50 16.81
CA TYR A 87 2.91 -3.73 16.12
C TYR A 87 4.08 -4.70 15.94
N TRP A 88 3.73 -5.95 15.71
CA TRP A 88 4.65 -6.96 15.22
C TRP A 88 3.95 -7.89 14.24
N LEU A 89 4.74 -8.53 13.38
CA LEU A 89 4.28 -9.54 12.44
C LEU A 89 5.17 -10.78 12.57
N ALA A 90 4.54 -11.95 12.52
CA ALA A 90 5.25 -13.22 12.41
C ALA A 90 6.08 -13.24 11.12
N ARG A 91 7.21 -13.95 11.16
CA ARG A 91 8.16 -14.03 10.04
C ARG A 91 7.51 -14.39 8.68
N PRO A 92 6.55 -15.35 8.61
CA PRO A 92 5.87 -15.68 7.34
C PRO A 92 5.00 -14.55 6.77
N ALA A 93 4.63 -13.56 7.59
CA ALA A 93 3.81 -12.41 7.18
C ALA A 93 4.64 -11.22 6.66
N TRP A 94 5.97 -11.29 6.79
CA TRP A 94 6.87 -10.23 6.32
C TRP A 94 6.88 -10.10 4.80
N ARG A 95 7.17 -8.87 4.32
CA ARG A 95 7.28 -8.52 2.89
C ARG A 95 5.99 -8.74 2.06
N LYS A 96 4.85 -9.00 2.73
CA LYS A 96 3.51 -9.05 2.10
C LYS A 96 2.78 -7.71 2.09
N GLY A 97 3.34 -6.68 2.75
CA GLY A 97 2.70 -5.37 2.94
C GLY A 97 1.69 -5.31 4.08
N TYR A 98 1.54 -6.40 4.86
CA TYR A 98 0.56 -6.50 5.93
C TYR A 98 0.75 -5.44 7.04
N GLY A 99 1.98 -5.06 7.36
CA GLY A 99 2.26 -4.10 8.42
C GLY A 99 1.71 -2.72 8.08
N PHE A 100 1.94 -2.26 6.84
CA PHE A 100 1.37 -1.02 6.33
C PHE A 100 -0.17 -1.11 6.24
N GLU A 101 -0.69 -2.23 5.74
CA GLU A 101 -2.13 -2.43 5.58
C GLU A 101 -2.88 -2.35 6.93
N ALA A 102 -2.39 -3.07 7.93
CA ALA A 102 -2.96 -3.08 9.27
C ALA A 102 -2.82 -1.71 9.97
N ALA A 103 -1.61 -1.13 9.95
CA ALA A 103 -1.35 0.13 10.62
C ALA A 103 -2.14 1.30 10.00
N LYS A 104 -2.28 1.36 8.68
CA LYS A 104 -3.15 2.35 8.03
C LYS A 104 -4.59 2.22 8.51
N ALA A 105 -5.13 0.99 8.56
CA ALA A 105 -6.51 0.76 8.97
C ALA A 105 -6.76 1.21 10.43
N VAL A 106 -5.79 0.93 11.32
CA VAL A 106 -5.83 1.37 12.72
C VAL A 106 -5.71 2.89 12.85
N VAL A 107 -4.81 3.53 12.09
CA VAL A 107 -4.66 5.00 12.05
C VAL A 107 -5.93 5.67 11.52
N ASP A 108 -6.52 5.14 10.44
CA ASP A 108 -7.79 5.61 9.89
C ASP A 108 -8.93 5.53 10.92
N HIS A 109 -9.04 4.40 11.60
CA HIS A 109 -10.03 4.21 12.66
C HIS A 109 -9.81 5.19 13.81
N TRP A 110 -8.57 5.35 14.28
CA TRP A 110 -8.28 6.24 15.39
C TRP A 110 -8.61 7.69 15.07
N PHE A 111 -8.19 8.20 13.90
CA PHE A 111 -8.54 9.56 13.49
C PHE A 111 -10.05 9.72 13.21
N SER A 112 -10.80 8.65 12.92
CA SER A 112 -12.24 8.77 12.69
C SER A 112 -13.08 8.84 13.98
N VAL A 113 -12.57 8.30 15.10
CA VAL A 113 -13.31 8.22 16.37
C VAL A 113 -12.72 9.06 17.51
N SER A 114 -11.46 9.47 17.39
CA SER A 114 -10.76 10.31 18.38
C SER A 114 -10.78 11.77 17.97
N ASP A 115 -10.83 12.69 18.92
CA ASP A 115 -10.61 14.13 18.70
C ASP A 115 -9.14 14.54 18.82
N ARG A 116 -8.26 13.61 19.21
CA ARG A 116 -6.82 13.87 19.32
C ARG A 116 -6.24 14.21 17.94
N THR A 117 -5.25 15.09 17.92
CA THR A 117 -4.65 15.63 16.69
C THR A 117 -3.29 15.02 16.36
N VAL A 118 -2.71 14.26 17.28
CA VAL A 118 -1.35 13.73 17.18
C VAL A 118 -1.32 12.28 17.65
N LEU A 119 -0.75 11.41 16.81
CA LEU A 119 -0.43 10.03 17.13
C LEU A 119 1.09 9.84 17.16
N THR A 120 1.61 9.06 18.11
CA THR A 120 3.04 8.77 18.22
C THR A 120 3.35 7.30 17.90
N SER A 121 4.58 7.04 17.49
CA SER A 121 5.17 5.71 17.31
C SER A 121 6.68 5.79 17.46
N GLY A 122 7.35 4.65 17.39
CA GLY A 122 8.80 4.60 17.32
C GLY A 122 9.30 3.29 16.73
N TYR A 123 10.59 3.26 16.41
CA TYR A 123 11.27 2.03 16.02
C TYR A 123 12.72 2.03 16.51
N PHE A 124 13.21 0.87 16.93
CA PHE A 124 14.63 0.69 17.24
C PHE A 124 15.50 0.89 16.00
N LYS A 125 16.60 1.63 16.14
CA LYS A 125 17.56 1.85 15.05
C LYS A 125 18.05 0.52 14.46
N GLY A 126 18.08 0.44 13.13
CA GLY A 126 18.33 -0.79 12.38
C GLY A 126 17.06 -1.56 11.97
N ASN A 127 15.89 -1.22 12.52
CA ASN A 127 14.62 -1.77 12.05
C ASN A 127 14.04 -0.96 10.88
N GLU A 128 14.71 -1.03 9.73
CA GLU A 128 14.32 -0.25 8.54
C GLU A 128 12.96 -0.65 7.97
N ARG A 129 12.45 -1.83 8.36
CA ARG A 129 11.11 -2.27 7.96
C ARG A 129 10.04 -1.48 8.70
N SER A 130 10.17 -1.30 10.01
CA SER A 130 9.25 -0.45 10.76
C SER A 130 9.42 1.02 10.39
N ALA A 131 10.65 1.50 10.20
CA ALA A 131 10.91 2.84 9.71
C ALA A 131 10.17 3.13 8.39
N GLY A 132 10.23 2.19 7.44
CA GLY A 132 9.53 2.30 6.15
C GLY A 132 8.01 2.33 6.30
N VAL A 133 7.43 1.47 7.14
CA VAL A 133 5.97 1.45 7.39
C VAL A 133 5.51 2.78 7.99
N LEU A 134 6.17 3.26 9.05
CA LEU A 134 5.80 4.51 9.72
C LEU A 134 5.95 5.73 8.80
N SER A 135 7.07 5.80 8.07
CA SER A 135 7.31 6.89 7.10
C SER A 135 6.25 6.89 5.98
N ALA A 136 5.85 5.72 5.49
CA ALA A 136 4.81 5.61 4.47
C ALA A 136 3.40 5.96 4.99
N LEU A 137 3.13 5.77 6.28
CA LEU A 137 1.93 6.29 6.92
C LEU A 137 1.99 7.82 7.09
N GLY A 138 3.15 8.43 6.86
CA GLY A 138 3.39 9.86 6.98
C GLY A 138 3.89 10.26 8.36
N PHE A 139 4.28 9.34 9.23
CA PHE A 139 4.95 9.70 10.47
C PHE A 139 6.28 10.40 10.16
N GLU A 140 6.62 11.40 10.97
CA GLU A 140 7.86 12.16 10.90
C GLU A 140 8.71 11.88 12.13
N ILE A 141 10.02 11.80 11.96
CA ILE A 141 10.97 11.69 13.08
C ILE A 141 10.96 13.02 13.83
N VAL A 142 10.74 12.95 15.15
CA VAL A 142 10.73 14.13 16.04
C VAL A 142 11.86 14.08 17.08
N GLY A 143 12.51 12.94 17.25
CA GLY A 143 13.58 12.76 18.21
C GLY A 143 14.12 11.35 18.22
N GLU A 144 15.02 11.10 19.17
CA GLU A 144 15.56 9.79 19.46
C GLU A 144 15.65 9.62 20.98
N SER A 145 15.36 8.43 21.47
CA SER A 145 15.44 8.11 22.89
C SER A 145 16.01 6.70 23.09
N LEU A 146 16.63 6.46 24.24
CA LEU A 146 16.89 5.09 24.67
C LEU A 146 15.59 4.46 25.15
N ARG A 147 15.35 3.21 24.75
CA ARG A 147 14.22 2.40 25.18
C ARG A 147 14.70 1.02 25.56
N ASP A 148 14.13 0.47 26.63
CA ASP A 148 14.39 -0.92 27.02
C ASP A 148 13.98 -1.87 25.89
N ALA A 149 14.89 -2.79 25.55
CA ALA A 149 14.61 -3.94 24.71
C ALA A 149 14.70 -5.20 25.57
N ARG A 150 13.58 -5.66 26.12
CA ARG A 150 13.54 -6.78 27.09
C ARG A 150 14.14 -8.08 26.54
N SER A 151 13.99 -8.33 25.24
CA SER A 151 14.59 -9.47 24.55
C SER A 151 16.12 -9.40 24.42
N LEU A 152 16.71 -8.20 24.49
CA LEU A 152 18.15 -7.96 24.42
C LEU A 152 18.77 -7.67 25.80
N ASN A 153 17.94 -7.45 26.82
CA ASN A 153 18.34 -7.04 28.17
C ASN A 153 19.29 -5.82 28.18
N GLN A 154 18.98 -4.84 27.34
CA GLN A 154 19.72 -3.58 27.23
C GLN A 154 18.79 -2.47 26.73
N GLU A 155 19.23 -1.22 26.91
CA GLU A 155 18.64 -0.08 26.23
C GLU A 155 19.10 -0.01 24.77
N VAL A 156 18.18 0.30 23.87
CA VAL A 156 18.43 0.46 22.44
C VAL A 156 17.96 1.83 22.01
N LEU A 157 18.75 2.48 21.15
CA LEU A 157 18.37 3.74 20.54
C LEU A 157 17.14 3.54 19.65
N SER A 158 16.08 4.28 19.94
CA SER A 158 14.80 4.29 19.23
C SER A 158 14.59 5.65 18.58
N ALA A 159 14.20 5.66 17.31
CA ALA A 159 13.62 6.87 16.71
C ALA A 159 12.22 7.08 17.27
N GLU A 160 11.91 8.31 17.62
CA GLU A 160 10.57 8.76 18.01
C GLU A 160 9.91 9.42 16.82
N MET A 161 8.66 9.04 16.54
CA MET A 161 7.94 9.51 15.39
C MET A 161 6.53 10.01 15.74
N ARG A 162 6.06 10.95 14.94
CA ARG A 162 4.77 11.62 15.12
C ARG A 162 3.99 11.71 13.81
N LEU A 163 2.68 11.47 13.86
CA LEU A 163 1.74 11.71 12.78
C LEU A 163 0.63 12.66 13.25
N THR A 164 0.52 13.82 12.58
CA THR A 164 -0.57 14.78 12.84
C THR A 164 -1.80 14.45 12.00
N ARG A 165 -2.99 14.79 12.50
CA ARG A 165 -4.27 14.68 11.77
C ARG A 165 -4.22 15.34 10.41
N ASP A 166 -3.75 16.59 10.34
CA ASP A 166 -3.71 17.36 9.09
C ASP A 166 -2.86 16.65 8.03
N ARG A 167 -1.69 16.17 8.43
CA ARG A 167 -0.82 15.36 7.57
C ARG A 167 -1.46 14.03 7.16
N TRP A 168 -2.18 13.37 8.06
CA TRP A 168 -2.91 12.15 7.70
C TRP A 168 -4.00 12.44 6.66
N GLN A 169 -4.75 13.53 6.84
CA GLN A 169 -5.80 13.95 5.91
C GLN A 169 -5.24 14.38 4.56
N SER A 170 -4.14 15.15 4.54
CA SER A 170 -3.50 15.58 3.28
C SER A 170 -2.97 14.38 2.47
N ARG A 171 -2.66 13.26 3.12
CA ARG A 171 -2.28 12.00 2.48
C ARG A 171 -3.46 11.17 1.99
N LYS A 172 -4.70 11.57 2.27
CA LYS A 172 -5.88 10.98 1.62
C LYS A 172 -6.12 11.59 0.25
N ASP A 173 -5.62 12.80 0.02
CA ASP A 173 -5.71 13.44 -1.28
C ASP A 173 -4.56 12.96 -2.18
N LEU A 174 -4.94 12.47 -3.37
CA LEU A 174 -4.02 12.09 -4.43
C LEU A 174 -4.40 12.85 -5.70
N THR A 175 -4.05 14.13 -5.74
CA THR A 175 -4.17 14.96 -6.94
C THR A 175 -2.81 15.53 -7.30
N LEU A 176 -2.38 15.30 -8.54
CA LEU A 176 -1.11 15.77 -9.06
C LEU A 176 -1.34 16.70 -10.23
N PHE A 177 -0.56 17.78 -10.29
CA PHE A 177 -0.61 18.77 -11.35
C PHE A 177 0.69 18.70 -12.16
N THR A 178 0.55 18.72 -13.47
CA THR A 178 1.66 18.88 -14.41
C THR A 178 1.38 20.10 -15.28
N PRO A 179 2.31 20.52 -16.18
CA PRO A 179 2.05 21.65 -17.07
C PRO A 179 0.76 21.52 -17.90
N ARG A 180 0.35 20.30 -18.26
CA ARG A 180 -0.84 20.05 -19.09
C ARG A 180 -1.91 19.17 -18.45
N LEU A 181 -1.59 18.43 -17.40
CA LEU A 181 -2.43 17.36 -16.87
C LEU A 181 -2.81 17.57 -15.41
N VAL A 182 -3.98 17.05 -15.07
CA VAL A 182 -4.40 16.80 -13.69
C VAL A 182 -4.60 15.30 -13.53
N LEU A 183 -3.85 14.69 -12.63
CA LEU A 183 -4.02 13.28 -12.26
C LEU A 183 -4.80 13.23 -10.97
N ARG A 184 -5.98 12.61 -10.96
CA ARG A 184 -6.90 12.71 -9.82
C ARG A 184 -7.80 11.49 -9.70
N PRO A 185 -8.31 11.16 -8.48
CA PRO A 185 -9.16 9.99 -8.27
C PRO A 185 -10.41 10.05 -9.13
N TRP A 186 -11.07 8.90 -9.32
CA TRP A 186 -12.30 8.85 -10.10
C TRP A 186 -13.36 9.80 -9.52
N LYS A 187 -14.00 10.58 -10.40
CA LYS A 187 -15.18 11.40 -10.08
C LYS A 187 -16.42 10.76 -10.68
N GLU A 188 -17.58 11.18 -10.18
CA GLU A 188 -18.86 10.82 -10.76
C GLU A 188 -18.88 11.18 -12.26
N GLY A 189 -19.36 10.25 -13.10
CA GLY A 189 -19.39 10.41 -14.56
C GLY A 189 -18.13 9.95 -15.30
N ASP A 190 -16.98 9.76 -14.64
CA ASP A 190 -15.76 9.30 -15.32
C ASP A 190 -15.89 7.95 -16.00
N ALA A 191 -16.79 7.08 -15.52
CA ALA A 191 -17.00 5.77 -16.12
C ALA A 191 -17.41 5.87 -17.60
N GLU A 192 -18.20 6.88 -17.97
CA GLU A 192 -18.62 7.12 -19.35
C GLU A 192 -17.46 7.62 -20.21
N GLY A 193 -16.69 8.56 -19.69
CA GLY A 193 -15.47 9.05 -20.35
C GLY A 193 -14.45 7.94 -20.55
N PHE A 194 -14.17 7.16 -19.50
CA PHE A 194 -13.23 6.05 -19.54
C PHE A 194 -13.67 4.96 -20.51
N TRP A 195 -14.95 4.57 -20.46
CA TRP A 195 -15.53 3.61 -21.40
C TRP A 195 -15.40 4.08 -22.85
N SER A 196 -15.64 5.37 -23.12
CA SER A 196 -15.48 5.95 -24.46
C SER A 196 -14.05 5.91 -25.00
N LEU A 197 -13.03 5.86 -24.12
CA LEU A 197 -11.62 5.73 -24.51
C LEU A 197 -11.21 4.27 -24.80
N THR A 198 -12.05 3.28 -24.48
CA THR A 198 -11.69 1.84 -24.52
C THR A 198 -12.02 1.19 -25.87
N THR A 199 -11.40 1.70 -26.94
CA THR A 199 -11.54 1.16 -28.30
C THR A 199 -10.76 -0.16 -28.46
N PRO A 200 -11.05 -1.00 -29.47
CA PRO A 200 -10.27 -2.23 -29.71
C PRO A 200 -8.76 -2.00 -29.86
N SER A 201 -8.36 -0.87 -30.45
CA SER A 201 -6.96 -0.47 -30.56
C SER A 201 -6.31 -0.22 -29.19
N VAL A 202 -7.01 0.49 -28.30
CA VAL A 202 -6.55 0.75 -26.92
C VAL A 202 -6.54 -0.53 -26.10
N ASN A 203 -7.64 -1.29 -26.11
CA ASN A 203 -7.83 -2.46 -25.25
C ASN A 203 -6.80 -3.56 -25.51
N ARG A 204 -6.39 -3.74 -26.78
CA ARG A 204 -5.35 -4.71 -27.18
C ARG A 204 -3.99 -4.43 -26.52
N GLY A 205 -3.74 -3.19 -26.10
CA GLY A 205 -2.55 -2.79 -25.33
C GLY A 205 -2.68 -2.97 -23.81
N THR A 206 -3.86 -3.34 -23.31
CA THR A 206 -4.13 -3.51 -21.87
C THR A 206 -4.29 -4.98 -21.50
N ALA A 207 -4.00 -5.34 -20.24
CA ALA A 207 -4.18 -6.70 -19.76
C ALA A 207 -5.65 -7.04 -19.43
N SER A 208 -6.38 -6.11 -18.81
CA SER A 208 -7.63 -6.41 -18.10
C SER A 208 -8.91 -5.91 -18.77
N ILE A 209 -8.81 -5.11 -19.84
CA ILE A 209 -9.97 -4.52 -20.51
C ILE A 209 -10.34 -5.37 -21.74
N PRO A 210 -11.51 -6.02 -21.77
CA PRO A 210 -11.98 -6.77 -22.94
C PRO A 210 -12.58 -5.86 -24.01
N ASN A 211 -12.71 -6.38 -25.24
CA ASN A 211 -13.49 -5.70 -26.28
C ASN A 211 -15.00 -5.85 -26.01
N GLY A 212 -15.76 -4.80 -26.29
CA GLY A 212 -17.22 -4.85 -26.26
C GLY A 212 -17.84 -4.92 -24.87
N TRP A 213 -17.10 -4.59 -23.81
CA TRP A 213 -17.70 -4.43 -22.47
C TRP A 213 -18.65 -3.24 -22.38
N SER A 214 -19.60 -3.35 -21.46
CA SER A 214 -20.64 -2.34 -21.23
C SER A 214 -20.14 -1.18 -20.36
N LEU A 215 -20.90 -0.08 -20.33
CA LEU A 215 -20.69 1.00 -19.37
C LEU A 215 -20.76 0.50 -17.91
N ASN A 216 -21.58 -0.52 -17.62
CA ASN A 216 -21.66 -1.08 -16.27
C ASN A 216 -20.38 -1.82 -15.89
N ASP A 217 -19.79 -2.58 -16.81
CA ASP A 217 -18.50 -3.24 -16.58
C ASP A 217 -17.39 -2.22 -16.30
N ALA A 218 -17.41 -1.08 -17.00
CA ALA A 218 -16.49 0.02 -16.75
C ALA A 218 -16.69 0.64 -15.36
N LYS A 219 -17.94 0.87 -14.93
CA LYS A 219 -18.24 1.34 -13.56
C LYS A 219 -17.69 0.38 -12.51
N ASP A 220 -17.96 -0.91 -12.64
CA ASP A 220 -17.46 -1.92 -11.70
C ASP A 220 -15.93 -1.98 -11.68
N TYR A 221 -15.30 -1.86 -12.86
CA TYR A 221 -13.86 -1.84 -13.02
C TYR A 221 -13.19 -0.65 -12.32
N LEU A 222 -13.76 0.54 -12.44
CA LEU A 222 -13.28 1.75 -11.76
C LEU A 222 -13.53 1.69 -10.25
N ASN A 223 -14.70 1.21 -9.82
CA ASN A 223 -15.02 1.04 -8.39
C ASN A 223 -14.00 0.13 -7.69
N GLN A 224 -13.65 -1.00 -8.30
CA GLN A 224 -12.64 -1.93 -7.77
C GLN A 224 -11.23 -1.34 -7.71
N ARG A 225 -10.96 -0.28 -8.48
CA ARG A 225 -9.65 0.38 -8.61
C ARG A 225 -9.71 1.82 -8.13
N SER A 226 -10.68 2.14 -7.29
CA SER A 226 -10.79 3.46 -6.69
C SER A 226 -9.65 3.68 -5.69
N TRP A 227 -9.27 4.94 -5.54
CA TRP A 227 -8.24 5.31 -4.57
C TRP A 227 -8.78 5.09 -3.15
N GLN A 228 -8.13 4.18 -2.41
CA GLN A 228 -8.48 3.85 -1.02
C GLN A 228 -7.30 4.08 -0.06
N GLY A 229 -6.20 4.66 -0.56
CA GLY A 229 -4.97 4.82 0.20
C GLY A 229 -4.11 3.56 0.31
N TYR A 230 -4.39 2.53 -0.50
CA TYR A 230 -3.60 1.30 -0.61
C TYR A 230 -3.22 1.05 -2.08
N PRO A 231 -2.09 0.37 -2.38
CA PRO A 231 -1.79 -0.10 -3.73
C PRO A 231 -2.90 -0.98 -4.31
N GLY A 232 -3.08 -0.98 -5.64
CA GLY A 232 -4.18 -1.68 -6.31
C GLY A 232 -5.26 -0.75 -6.86
N PHE A 233 -4.88 0.46 -7.26
CA PHE A 233 -5.81 1.50 -7.71
C PHE A 233 -5.37 2.10 -9.04
N MET A 234 -6.28 2.85 -9.66
CA MET A 234 -6.03 3.74 -10.77
C MET A 234 -6.67 5.10 -10.51
N ILE A 235 -6.15 6.12 -11.17
CA ILE A 235 -6.66 7.49 -11.16
C ILE A 235 -6.77 8.01 -12.60
N GLY A 236 -7.65 8.97 -12.82
CA GLY A 236 -7.88 9.57 -14.13
C GLY A 236 -6.77 10.55 -14.50
N ILE A 237 -6.44 10.61 -15.79
CA ILE A 237 -5.60 11.64 -16.40
C ILE A 237 -6.53 12.61 -17.12
N GLU A 238 -6.55 13.86 -16.68
CA GLU A 238 -7.39 14.92 -17.23
C GLU A 238 -6.51 15.96 -17.96
N CYS A 239 -6.94 16.40 -19.14
CA CYS A 239 -6.31 17.47 -19.92
C CYS A 239 -7.42 18.41 -20.38
N GLN A 240 -7.29 19.72 -20.13
CA GLN A 240 -8.32 20.71 -20.45
C GLN A 240 -9.72 20.31 -19.99
N SER A 241 -9.84 19.84 -18.73
CA SER A 241 -11.09 19.37 -18.12
C SER A 241 -11.74 18.13 -18.75
N ARG A 242 -11.05 17.45 -19.68
CA ARG A 242 -11.50 16.19 -20.31
C ARG A 242 -10.66 15.02 -19.84
N LEU A 243 -11.31 13.91 -19.50
CA LEU A 243 -10.61 12.65 -19.19
C LEU A 243 -9.98 12.10 -20.48
N ILE A 244 -8.67 11.91 -20.48
CA ILE A 244 -7.90 11.45 -21.63
C ILE A 244 -7.30 10.05 -21.43
N GLY A 245 -7.30 9.56 -20.19
CA GLY A 245 -6.82 8.23 -19.86
C GLY A 245 -6.70 7.98 -18.36
N ALA A 246 -5.83 7.05 -17.99
CA ALA A 246 -5.67 6.59 -16.62
C ALA A 246 -4.24 6.17 -16.32
N VAL A 247 -3.86 6.26 -15.04
CA VAL A 247 -2.59 5.74 -14.50
C VAL A 247 -2.85 5.05 -13.16
N GLY A 248 -2.04 4.06 -12.80
CA GLY A 248 -2.22 3.35 -11.53
C GLY A 248 -1.10 2.37 -11.20
N ILE A 249 -1.27 1.68 -10.07
CA ILE A 249 -0.44 0.56 -9.65
C ILE A 249 -1.29 -0.61 -9.16
N GLY A 250 -0.90 -1.84 -9.46
CA GLY A 250 -1.65 -3.02 -9.01
C GLY A 250 -1.09 -4.33 -9.53
N GLY A 251 -1.78 -5.43 -9.23
CA GLY A 251 -1.37 -6.79 -9.58
C GLY A 251 -0.57 -7.51 -8.50
N ALA A 252 -0.38 -8.81 -8.67
CA ALA A 252 0.36 -9.66 -7.73
C ALA A 252 1.85 -9.29 -7.67
N LEU A 253 2.46 -9.07 -8.84
CA LEU A 253 3.65 -8.25 -8.95
C LEU A 253 3.15 -6.81 -9.05
N LEU A 254 3.51 -5.97 -8.08
CA LEU A 254 3.04 -4.59 -8.07
C LEU A 254 3.60 -3.84 -9.28
N SER A 255 2.74 -3.63 -10.28
CA SER A 255 3.11 -3.07 -11.57
C SER A 255 2.50 -1.69 -11.76
N ALA A 256 3.26 -0.79 -12.37
CA ALA A 256 2.76 0.48 -12.88
C ALA A 256 2.01 0.25 -14.20
N MET A 257 0.86 0.90 -14.34
CA MET A 257 -0.01 0.78 -15.51
C MET A 257 -0.50 2.16 -15.95
N TYR A 258 -0.70 2.32 -17.25
CA TYR A 258 -1.33 3.50 -17.82
C TYR A 258 -2.04 3.15 -19.13
N MET A 259 -3.05 3.94 -19.48
CA MET A 259 -3.62 3.96 -20.82
C MET A 259 -4.02 5.39 -21.20
N LEU A 260 -4.05 5.65 -22.50
CA LEU A 260 -4.58 6.88 -23.09
C LEU A 260 -5.54 6.51 -24.22
N GLY A 261 -6.57 7.32 -24.43
CA GLY A 261 -7.37 7.23 -25.65
C GLY A 261 -6.50 7.44 -26.89
N GLU A 262 -6.90 6.81 -27.99
CA GLU A 262 -6.15 6.80 -29.26
C GLU A 262 -5.86 8.23 -29.78
N GLU A 263 -6.81 9.15 -29.61
CA GLU A 263 -6.68 10.56 -29.99
C GLU A 263 -5.58 11.33 -29.25
N TYR A 264 -5.05 10.78 -28.14
CA TYR A 264 -4.02 11.40 -27.29
C TYR A 264 -2.63 10.76 -27.42
N TRP A 265 -2.48 9.78 -28.32
CA TRP A 265 -1.19 9.10 -28.52
C TRP A 265 -0.16 10.00 -29.22
N GLY A 266 1.12 9.72 -28.99
CA GLY A 266 2.23 10.44 -29.62
C GLY A 266 2.48 11.87 -29.09
N GLN A 267 1.64 12.39 -28.20
CA GLN A 267 1.70 13.78 -27.70
C GLN A 267 2.48 13.96 -26.38
N GLY A 268 3.09 12.88 -25.88
CA GLY A 268 3.91 12.88 -24.67
C GLY A 268 3.12 12.77 -23.35
N PHE A 269 1.79 12.73 -23.37
CA PHE A 269 0.97 12.71 -22.15
C PHE A 269 1.24 11.52 -21.23
N ALA A 270 1.52 10.33 -21.77
CA ALA A 270 1.82 9.16 -20.95
C ALA A 270 3.13 9.34 -20.16
N THR A 271 4.17 9.89 -20.81
CA THR A 271 5.45 10.19 -20.17
C THR A 271 5.27 11.28 -19.11
N GLU A 272 4.52 12.35 -19.40
CA GLU A 272 4.24 13.43 -18.45
C GLU A 272 3.47 12.93 -17.22
N ALA A 273 2.37 12.20 -17.44
CA ALA A 273 1.57 11.64 -16.35
C ALA A 273 2.39 10.72 -15.45
N MET A 274 3.12 9.78 -16.06
CA MET A 274 3.96 8.83 -15.31
C MET A 274 5.15 9.52 -14.60
N SER A 275 5.70 10.60 -15.17
CA SER A 275 6.80 11.36 -14.54
C SER A 275 6.36 12.03 -13.25
N ALA A 276 5.11 12.49 -13.17
CA ALA A 276 4.54 13.04 -11.93
C ALA A 276 4.05 11.94 -10.98
N PHE A 277 3.46 10.87 -11.53
CA PHE A 277 2.88 9.79 -10.73
C PHE A 277 3.91 8.93 -9.99
N LEU A 278 5.00 8.52 -10.65
CA LEU A 278 5.96 7.58 -10.05
C LEU A 278 6.66 8.11 -8.78
N PRO A 279 7.18 9.36 -8.74
CA PRO A 279 7.75 9.92 -7.51
C PRO A 279 6.76 9.89 -6.35
N GLU A 280 5.53 10.35 -6.59
CA GLU A 280 4.46 10.38 -5.59
C GLU A 280 4.19 8.98 -5.02
N ILE A 281 4.16 7.97 -5.87
CA ILE A 281 3.91 6.58 -5.45
C ILE A 281 5.05 6.04 -4.59
N PHE A 282 6.30 6.33 -4.95
CA PHE A 282 7.45 5.94 -4.12
C PHE A 282 7.46 6.68 -2.78
N ASP A 283 7.01 7.93 -2.73
CA ASP A 283 6.93 8.72 -1.49
C ASP A 283 5.76 8.30 -0.61
N ARG A 284 4.67 7.83 -1.21
CA ARG A 284 3.46 7.46 -0.48
C ARG A 284 3.52 6.08 0.14
N PHE A 285 4.20 5.14 -0.52
CA PHE A 285 4.19 3.73 -0.12
C PHE A 285 5.59 3.19 0.18
N PRO A 286 5.72 2.23 1.11
CA PRO A 286 7.01 1.63 1.45
C PRO A 286 7.39 0.57 0.40
N ILE A 287 7.49 1.00 -0.86
CA ILE A 287 7.82 0.16 -2.01
C ILE A 287 9.14 0.60 -2.59
N ASN A 288 10.02 -0.36 -2.90
CA ASN A 288 11.34 -0.06 -3.44
C ASN A 288 11.45 -0.39 -4.93
N ARG A 289 10.43 -1.04 -5.49
CA ARG A 289 10.42 -1.52 -6.86
C ARG A 289 8.99 -1.60 -7.39
N LEU A 290 8.79 -1.10 -8.60
CA LEU A 290 7.60 -1.34 -9.40
C LEU A 290 7.99 -2.12 -10.65
N ALA A 291 7.15 -3.07 -11.04
CA ALA A 291 7.24 -3.71 -12.34
C ALA A 291 6.45 -2.92 -13.40
N ALA A 292 6.67 -3.25 -14.66
CA ALA A 292 5.80 -2.88 -15.77
C ALA A 292 6.08 -3.84 -16.93
N ASP A 293 5.15 -3.93 -17.87
CA ASP A 293 5.38 -4.63 -19.13
C ASP A 293 4.64 -3.93 -20.26
N HIS A 294 4.99 -4.31 -21.49
CA HIS A 294 4.19 -4.00 -22.66
C HIS A 294 4.29 -5.16 -23.65
N PHE A 295 3.26 -5.32 -24.49
CA PHE A 295 3.32 -6.24 -25.62
C PHE A 295 4.37 -5.78 -26.64
N ASP A 296 5.13 -6.71 -27.21
CA ASP A 296 6.23 -6.42 -28.15
C ASP A 296 5.76 -5.61 -29.38
N ASP A 297 4.50 -5.77 -29.77
CA ASP A 297 3.85 -5.02 -30.87
C ASP A 297 3.39 -3.60 -30.47
N ASN A 298 3.63 -3.17 -29.23
CA ASN A 298 3.35 -1.83 -28.72
C ASN A 298 4.64 -1.06 -28.33
N PRO A 299 5.55 -0.77 -29.28
CA PRO A 299 6.82 -0.11 -28.98
C PRO A 299 6.66 1.32 -28.43
N ALA A 300 5.49 1.94 -28.60
CA ALA A 300 5.19 3.25 -28.01
C ALA A 300 5.20 3.19 -26.48
N SER A 301 4.60 2.15 -25.89
CA SER A 301 4.61 1.93 -24.44
C SER A 301 6.03 1.66 -23.93
N GLY A 302 6.80 0.82 -24.64
CA GLY A 302 8.20 0.55 -24.31
C GLY A 302 9.06 1.82 -24.28
N ARG A 303 8.87 2.75 -25.22
CA ARG A 303 9.57 4.04 -25.23
C ARG A 303 9.25 4.90 -24.01
N VAL A 304 8.00 4.90 -23.52
CA VAL A 304 7.63 5.62 -22.29
C VAL A 304 8.36 5.04 -21.09
N LEU A 305 8.34 3.71 -20.92
CA LEU A 305 9.02 3.02 -19.83
C LEU A 305 10.53 3.33 -19.83
N GLN A 306 11.19 3.19 -20.97
CA GLN A 306 12.62 3.49 -21.13
C GLN A 306 12.97 4.95 -20.79
N LYS A 307 12.16 5.92 -21.25
CA LYS A 307 12.36 7.35 -20.95
C LYS A 307 12.34 7.64 -19.46
N LEU A 308 11.43 7.00 -18.73
CA LEU A 308 11.25 7.16 -17.28
C LEU A 308 12.31 6.42 -16.46
N GLY A 309 13.20 5.65 -17.11
CA GLY A 309 14.29 4.93 -16.44
C GLY A 309 13.94 3.51 -16.00
N PHE A 310 12.81 2.95 -16.44
CA PHE A 310 12.56 1.52 -16.27
C PHE A 310 13.64 0.71 -16.98
N GLN A 311 14.20 -0.26 -16.27
CA GLN A 311 15.20 -1.18 -16.78
C GLN A 311 14.50 -2.46 -17.25
N GLN A 312 14.84 -2.92 -18.45
CA GLN A 312 14.31 -4.18 -18.98
C GLN A 312 14.80 -5.35 -18.13
N THR A 313 13.89 -6.21 -17.70
CA THR A 313 14.17 -7.37 -16.84
C THR A 313 14.11 -8.69 -17.61
N GLY A 314 13.51 -8.71 -18.80
CA GLY A 314 13.42 -9.91 -19.63
C GLY A 314 12.24 -9.87 -20.60
N HIS A 315 11.94 -11.02 -21.20
CA HIS A 315 10.78 -11.24 -22.07
C HIS A 315 9.88 -12.30 -21.45
N GLY A 316 8.59 -12.28 -21.81
CA GLY A 316 7.61 -13.25 -21.34
C GLY A 316 6.42 -13.35 -22.26
N ILE A 317 5.36 -13.99 -21.77
CA ILE A 317 4.09 -14.12 -22.46
C ILE A 317 3.00 -13.46 -21.60
N GLY A 318 2.43 -12.37 -22.09
CA GLY A 318 1.34 -11.64 -21.46
C GLY A 318 -0.02 -12.09 -21.96
N LYS A 319 -1.05 -11.90 -21.13
CA LYS A 319 -2.45 -12.13 -21.49
C LYS A 319 -3.19 -10.79 -21.53
N SER A 320 -4.04 -10.61 -22.54
CA SER A 320 -4.98 -9.51 -22.63
C SER A 320 -6.37 -10.06 -22.82
N LYS A 321 -7.37 -9.54 -22.11
CA LYS A 321 -8.77 -9.88 -22.37
C LYS A 321 -9.28 -9.42 -23.75
N ALA A 322 -8.53 -8.57 -24.45
CA ALA A 322 -8.84 -8.09 -25.80
C ALA A 322 -8.06 -8.82 -26.91
N ARG A 323 -7.21 -9.79 -26.56
CA ARG A 323 -6.47 -10.64 -27.52
C ARG A 323 -7.00 -12.07 -27.46
N LEU A 324 -7.02 -12.75 -28.61
CA LEU A 324 -7.43 -14.16 -28.70
C LEU A 324 -6.40 -15.09 -28.05
N GLU A 325 -5.12 -14.80 -28.26
CA GLU A 325 -4.01 -15.62 -27.80
C GLU A 325 -3.07 -14.81 -26.90
N PRO A 326 -2.42 -15.45 -25.90
CA PRO A 326 -1.31 -14.86 -25.18
C PRO A 326 -0.22 -14.40 -26.17
N SER A 327 0.40 -13.25 -25.90
CA SER A 327 1.35 -12.61 -26.82
C SER A 327 2.67 -12.29 -26.12
N PRO A 328 3.79 -12.21 -26.86
CA PRO A 328 5.07 -11.76 -26.33
C PRO A 328 4.98 -10.39 -25.64
N VAL A 329 5.63 -10.28 -24.49
CA VAL A 329 5.80 -9.02 -23.74
C VAL A 329 7.26 -8.81 -23.36
N ILE A 330 7.64 -7.54 -23.29
CA ILE A 330 8.88 -7.10 -22.66
C ILE A 330 8.57 -6.65 -21.24
N THR A 331 9.29 -7.21 -20.27
CA THR A 331 9.12 -6.91 -18.84
C THR A 331 10.18 -5.93 -18.34
N TYR A 332 9.79 -5.11 -17.37
CA TYR A 332 10.60 -4.04 -16.82
C TYR A 332 10.48 -3.96 -15.30
N ALA A 333 11.45 -3.29 -14.69
CA ALA A 333 11.35 -2.80 -13.34
C ALA A 333 11.98 -1.42 -13.19
N ILE A 334 11.50 -0.68 -12.19
CA ILE A 334 12.03 0.62 -11.79
C ILE A 334 12.17 0.68 -10.28
N THR A 335 13.23 1.33 -9.81
CA THR A 335 13.42 1.72 -8.42
C THR A 335 13.51 3.24 -8.33
N ARG A 336 13.50 3.78 -7.09
CA ARG A 336 13.71 5.20 -6.84
C ARG A 336 15.04 5.71 -7.45
N ASP A 337 16.09 4.89 -7.41
CA ASP A 337 17.43 5.27 -7.89
C ASP A 337 17.52 5.30 -9.42
N THR A 338 16.72 4.48 -10.11
CA THR A 338 16.72 4.43 -11.58
C THR A 338 15.72 5.40 -12.21
N LEU A 339 14.82 5.98 -11.41
CA LEU A 339 13.76 6.87 -11.88
C LEU A 339 14.35 8.15 -12.49
N ARG A 340 13.91 8.45 -13.71
CA ARG A 340 14.24 9.69 -14.41
C ARG A 340 13.00 10.57 -14.45
N ILE A 341 13.09 11.72 -13.78
CA ILE A 341 12.02 12.72 -13.81
C ILE A 341 12.17 13.53 -15.10
N TRP A 342 11.08 13.63 -15.84
CA TRP A 342 11.02 14.41 -17.07
C TRP A 342 10.30 15.73 -16.76
N SER A 343 10.96 16.85 -17.06
CA SER A 343 10.46 18.22 -16.88
C SER A 343 9.80 18.76 -18.14
#